data_AF-A0A958BP75-F1
#
_entry.id   AF-A0A958BP75-F1
#
_cell.length_a   1.000
_cell.length_b   1.000
_cell.length_c   1.000
_cell.angle_alpha   90.00
_cell.angle_beta   90.00
_cell.angle_gamma   90.00
#
_symmetry.space_group_name_H-M   'P 1'
#
loop_
_entity.id
_entity.type
_entity.pdbx_description
1 polymer ?
#
loop_
_entity_poly.entity_id
_entity_poly.type
_entity_poly.pdbx_seq_one_letter_code
_entity_poly.pdbx_strand_id
1 'polypeptide(L)'
;EAAVGRPVGDSDKAIVWGLDVARFGDDSTALAKRRGSGLLEPVKEWRKLDLMQTVGRVAREYDETPVADRPGAINVDVIGLGGGVVDRLRELGYPVRGINVGEAAATDPARYMRQRDELWFKARDWFVSMAVRLPKDDGLIAELVQPKYRLESSGKIKVESKDEMKKRGFRSPNKADAFCLTFAGGDYAGSVHRPVLATVDYDPFAVGTPDFVRDEERRGNRQATSGIDDYRPW
;
A
#
# COMPACT_ATOMS: atom_id res chain seq x y z
N GLU A 1 19.27 -3.60 5.38
CA GLU A 1 20.50 -4.08 4.71
C GLU A 1 20.63 -5.61 4.71
N ALA A 2 20.49 -6.31 5.84
CA ALA A 2 20.67 -7.77 5.94
C ALA A 2 19.76 -8.66 5.04
N ALA A 3 18.70 -8.10 4.46
CA ALA A 3 17.79 -8.81 3.54
C ALA A 3 18.19 -8.69 2.05
N VAL A 4 19.15 -7.83 1.69
CA VAL A 4 19.52 -7.60 0.29
C VAL A 4 20.24 -8.82 -0.26
N GLY A 5 19.71 -9.40 -1.35
CA GLY A 5 20.36 -10.54 -2.03
C GLY A 5 20.34 -11.87 -1.25
N ARG A 6 19.61 -11.98 -0.13
CA ARG A 6 19.50 -13.22 0.63
C ARG A 6 18.86 -14.34 -0.23
N PRO A 7 19.44 -15.55 -0.28
CA PRO A 7 18.80 -16.68 -0.94
C PRO A 7 17.59 -17.12 -0.11
N VAL A 8 16.40 -17.03 -0.69
CA VAL A 8 15.14 -17.50 -0.12
C VAL A 8 14.49 -18.37 -1.18
N GLY A 9 13.96 -19.53 -0.79
CA GLY A 9 13.28 -20.45 -1.71
C GLY A 9 12.01 -19.84 -2.29
N ASP A 10 11.59 -20.33 -3.46
CA ASP A 10 10.36 -19.87 -4.10
C ASP A 10 9.14 -20.15 -3.21
N SER A 11 8.21 -19.19 -3.18
CA SER A 11 7.02 -19.26 -2.34
C SER A 11 5.80 -19.60 -3.18
N ASP A 12 5.00 -20.58 -2.73
CA ASP A 12 3.68 -20.93 -3.29
C ASP A 12 2.60 -19.85 -3.06
N LYS A 13 2.99 -18.65 -2.64
CA LYS A 13 2.09 -17.52 -2.42
C LYS A 13 1.86 -16.78 -3.73
N ALA A 14 0.65 -16.23 -3.90
CA ALA A 14 0.37 -15.41 -5.07
C ALA A 14 1.19 -14.12 -5.05
N ILE A 15 1.42 -13.57 -6.24
CA ILE A 15 2.05 -12.27 -6.39
C ILE A 15 1.04 -11.18 -6.01
N VAL A 16 1.52 -10.19 -5.26
CA VAL A 16 0.75 -8.99 -4.90
C VAL A 16 1.51 -7.76 -5.33
N TRP A 17 0.82 -6.86 -6.01
CA TRP A 17 1.36 -5.56 -6.37
C TRP A 17 0.80 -4.48 -5.45
N GLY A 18 1.64 -3.54 -5.05
CA GLY A 18 1.27 -2.36 -4.29
C GLY A 18 1.59 -1.10 -5.08
N LEU A 19 0.61 -0.21 -5.22
CA LEU A 19 0.68 1.00 -6.04
C LEU A 19 0.33 2.23 -5.19
N ASP A 20 1.32 3.08 -4.90
CA ASP A 20 1.12 4.41 -4.32
C ASP A 20 1.03 5.42 -5.46
N VAL A 21 -0.15 6.05 -5.65
CA VAL A 21 -0.44 6.94 -6.78
C VAL A 21 -0.26 8.40 -6.36
N ALA A 22 0.65 9.09 -7.06
CA ALA A 22 0.79 10.54 -6.99
C ALA A 22 0.43 11.18 -8.34
N ARG A 23 -0.09 12.41 -8.32
CA ARG A 23 -0.46 13.17 -9.53
C ARG A 23 0.20 14.54 -9.50
N PHE A 24 1.01 14.82 -10.52
CA PHE A 24 1.71 16.10 -10.72
C PHE A 24 2.58 16.55 -9.51
N GLY A 25 3.46 17.53 -9.73
CA GLY A 25 4.39 18.01 -8.70
C GLY A 25 5.65 17.15 -8.52
N ASP A 26 6.28 17.27 -7.34
CA ASP A 26 7.55 16.62 -7.01
C ASP A 26 7.39 15.17 -6.50
N ASP A 27 6.16 14.76 -6.20
CA ASP A 27 5.83 13.42 -5.75
C ASP A 27 5.80 12.43 -6.94
N SER A 28 5.96 11.14 -6.64
CA SER A 28 6.14 10.07 -7.61
C SER A 28 5.14 8.94 -7.38
N THR A 29 4.69 8.30 -8.46
CA THR A 29 3.94 7.05 -8.38
C THR A 29 4.93 5.90 -8.24
N ALA A 30 4.67 4.97 -7.31
CA ALA A 30 5.56 3.84 -7.07
C ALA A 30 4.80 2.50 -7.16
N LEU A 31 5.43 1.51 -7.80
CA LEU A 31 4.90 0.14 -7.96
C LEU A 31 5.88 -0.88 -7.36
N ALA A 32 5.42 -1.61 -6.34
CA ALA A 32 6.14 -2.71 -5.71
C ALA A 32 5.50 -4.06 -6.05
N LYS A 33 6.32 -5.09 -6.29
CA LYS A 33 5.85 -6.45 -6.63
C LYS A 33 6.43 -7.49 -5.69
N ARG A 34 5.58 -8.15 -4.90
CA ARG A 34 6.00 -9.10 -3.84
C ARG A 34 5.42 -10.49 -4.09
N ARG A 35 6.20 -11.53 -3.82
CA ARG A 35 5.77 -12.93 -3.70
C ARG A 35 6.22 -13.46 -2.35
N GLY A 36 5.29 -13.63 -1.41
CA GLY A 36 5.60 -14.15 -0.08
C GLY A 36 6.75 -13.39 0.62
N SER A 37 7.89 -14.05 0.77
CA SER A 37 9.12 -13.56 1.40
C SER A 37 10.08 -12.80 0.48
N GLY A 38 9.76 -12.65 -0.81
CA GLY A 38 10.62 -11.94 -1.77
C GLY A 38 9.94 -10.70 -2.37
N LEU A 39 10.63 -9.56 -2.37
CA LEU A 39 10.35 -8.50 -3.33
C LEU A 39 11.02 -8.87 -4.67
N LEU A 40 10.26 -8.88 -5.76
CA LEU A 40 10.64 -9.51 -7.02
C LEU A 40 11.64 -8.66 -7.83
N GLU A 41 11.50 -7.35 -7.77
CA GLU A 41 12.33 -6.39 -8.49
C GLU A 41 12.40 -5.06 -7.72
N PRO A 42 13.39 -4.19 -7.98
CA PRO A 42 13.43 -2.84 -7.40
C PRO A 42 12.11 -2.11 -7.62
N VAL A 43 11.72 -1.26 -6.65
CA VAL A 43 10.43 -0.56 -6.72
C VAL A 43 10.49 0.43 -7.88
N LYS A 44 9.58 0.25 -8.83
CA LYS A 44 9.47 1.12 -10.01
C LYS A 44 8.91 2.46 -9.57
N GLU A 45 9.51 3.54 -10.04
CA GLU A 45 9.09 4.90 -9.74
C GLU A 45 8.83 5.65 -11.05
N TRP A 46 7.69 6.33 -11.13
CA TRP A 46 7.32 7.20 -12.24
C TRP A 46 6.95 8.59 -11.74
N ARG A 47 7.39 9.61 -12.48
CA ARG A 47 7.17 11.03 -12.13
C ARG A 47 6.37 11.72 -13.22
N LYS A 48 5.65 12.77 -12.83
CA LYS A 48 4.92 13.67 -13.75
C LYS A 48 3.93 12.93 -14.67
N LEU A 49 3.29 11.88 -14.15
CA LEU A 49 2.23 11.17 -14.85
C LEU A 49 0.86 11.73 -14.45
N ASP A 50 -0.05 11.82 -15.42
CA ASP A 50 -1.47 11.90 -15.14
C ASP A 50 -2.05 10.51 -14.80
N LEU A 51 -3.30 10.46 -14.33
CA LEU A 51 -3.92 9.21 -13.88
C LEU A 51 -4.08 8.19 -15.01
N MET A 52 -4.39 8.62 -16.23
CA MET A 52 -4.58 7.71 -17.37
C MET A 52 -3.25 7.17 -17.88
N GLN A 53 -2.19 7.98 -17.82
CA GLN A 53 -0.82 7.50 -18.05
C GLN A 53 -0.41 6.47 -17.01
N THR A 54 -0.74 6.68 -15.73
CA THR A 54 -0.50 5.69 -14.66
C THR A 54 -1.26 4.39 -14.92
N VAL A 55 -2.55 4.47 -15.30
CA VAL A 55 -3.33 3.29 -15.71
C VAL A 55 -2.65 2.54 -16.85
N GLY A 56 -2.27 3.24 -17.93
CA GLY A 56 -1.63 2.62 -19.09
C GLY A 56 -0.29 1.96 -18.74
N ARG A 57 0.48 2.53 -17.80
CA ARG A 57 1.72 1.93 -17.30
C ARG A 57 1.44 0.64 -16.52
N VAL A 58 0.48 0.66 -15.59
CA VAL A 58 0.14 -0.51 -14.78
C VAL A 58 -0.46 -1.64 -15.64
N ALA A 59 -1.33 -1.29 -16.58
CA ALA A 59 -1.90 -2.21 -17.56
C ALA A 59 -0.80 -2.89 -18.38
N ARG A 60 0.11 -2.10 -18.97
CA ARG A 60 1.25 -2.61 -19.72
C ARG A 60 2.13 -3.54 -18.89
N GLU A 61 2.45 -3.16 -17.65
CA GLU A 61 3.22 -3.99 -16.74
C GLU A 61 2.53 -5.35 -16.50
N TYR A 62 1.21 -5.35 -16.32
CA TYR A 62 0.43 -6.58 -16.13
C TYR A 62 0.43 -7.45 -17.41
N ASP A 63 0.18 -6.84 -18.56
CA ASP A 63 0.03 -7.54 -19.83
C ASP A 63 1.36 -8.15 -20.29
N GLU A 64 2.48 -7.44 -20.08
CA GLU A 64 3.84 -7.92 -20.36
C GLU A 64 4.33 -8.96 -19.33
N THR A 65 3.66 -9.11 -18.18
CA THR A 65 4.01 -10.13 -17.18
C THR A 65 3.50 -11.51 -17.60
N PRO A 66 4.36 -12.56 -17.62
CA PRO A 66 3.95 -13.93 -17.92
C PRO A 66 2.78 -14.37 -17.03
N VAL A 67 1.85 -15.18 -17.57
CA VAL A 67 0.62 -15.57 -16.86
C VAL A 67 0.90 -16.21 -15.50
N ALA A 68 1.96 -17.03 -15.40
CA ALA A 68 2.39 -17.66 -14.15
C ALA A 68 2.88 -16.68 -13.07
N ASP A 69 3.28 -15.47 -13.49
CA ASP A 69 3.82 -14.42 -12.62
C ASP A 69 2.87 -13.21 -12.46
N ARG A 70 1.64 -13.30 -13.00
CA ARG A 70 0.66 -12.22 -12.87
C ARG A 70 0.21 -12.07 -11.42
N PRO A 71 -0.04 -10.84 -10.95
CA PRO A 71 -0.53 -10.61 -9.61
C PRO A 71 -1.96 -11.17 -9.43
N GLY A 72 -2.21 -11.75 -8.26
CA GLY A 72 -3.58 -12.06 -7.81
C GLY A 72 -4.33 -10.82 -7.31
N ALA A 73 -3.61 -9.76 -6.96
CA ALA A 73 -4.17 -8.47 -6.59
C ALA A 73 -3.20 -7.31 -6.87
N ILE A 74 -3.73 -6.19 -7.36
CA ILE A 74 -3.07 -4.89 -7.47
C ILE A 74 -3.73 -3.96 -6.45
N ASN A 75 -3.06 -3.75 -5.32
CA ASN A 75 -3.52 -2.91 -4.22
C ASN A 75 -3.12 -1.45 -4.48
N VAL A 76 -4.09 -0.55 -4.53
CA VAL A 76 -3.89 0.88 -4.85
C VAL A 76 -4.32 1.74 -3.67
N ASP A 77 -3.51 2.71 -3.24
CA ASP A 77 -3.93 3.69 -2.22
C ASP A 77 -4.99 4.66 -2.79
N VAL A 78 -6.18 4.68 -2.18
CA VAL A 78 -7.32 5.49 -2.65
C VAL A 78 -7.58 6.78 -1.88
N ILE A 79 -6.84 7.09 -0.80
CA ILE A 79 -7.10 8.31 0.00
C ILE A 79 -6.92 9.58 -0.84
N GLY A 80 -5.94 9.56 -1.75
CA GLY A 80 -5.64 10.68 -2.62
C GLY A 80 -6.24 10.50 -4.01
N LEU A 81 -5.37 10.18 -4.97
CA LEU A 81 -5.69 10.24 -6.39
C LEU A 81 -5.91 8.85 -7.02
N GLY A 82 -5.73 7.78 -6.23
CA GLY A 82 -5.80 6.41 -6.73
C GLY A 82 -7.21 5.94 -7.06
N GLY A 83 -8.28 6.60 -6.59
CA GLY A 83 -9.67 6.22 -6.90
C GLY A 83 -9.93 6.08 -8.40
N GLY A 84 -9.59 7.11 -9.18
CA GLY A 84 -9.77 7.06 -10.64
C GLY A 84 -8.88 6.03 -11.36
N VAL A 85 -7.74 5.66 -10.78
CA VAL A 85 -6.87 4.59 -11.30
C VAL A 85 -7.51 3.22 -11.03
N VAL A 86 -8.07 3.02 -9.82
CA VAL A 86 -8.79 1.81 -9.44
C VAL A 86 -10.00 1.60 -10.36
N ASP A 87 -10.82 2.62 -10.55
CA ASP A 87 -12.03 2.51 -11.36
C ASP A 87 -11.71 2.13 -12.80
N ARG A 88 -10.72 2.79 -13.40
CA ARG A 88 -10.32 2.49 -14.78
C ARG A 88 -9.65 1.13 -14.93
N LEU A 89 -8.79 0.71 -14.01
CA LEU A 89 -8.18 -0.62 -14.06
C LEU A 89 -9.23 -1.73 -13.85
N ARG A 90 -10.24 -1.48 -13.00
CA ARG A 90 -11.35 -2.42 -12.77
C ARG A 90 -12.21 -2.55 -14.01
N GLU A 91 -12.55 -1.44 -14.66
CA GLU A 91 -13.30 -1.41 -15.93
C GLU A 91 -12.60 -2.24 -17.01
N LEU A 92 -11.27 -2.17 -17.07
CA LEU A 92 -10.45 -2.93 -18.02
C LEU A 92 -10.25 -4.42 -17.63
N GLY A 93 -10.80 -4.87 -16.50
CA GLY A 93 -10.75 -6.27 -16.07
C GLY A 93 -9.49 -6.68 -15.30
N TYR A 94 -8.65 -5.74 -14.87
CA TYR A 94 -7.46 -6.06 -14.06
C TYR A 94 -7.85 -6.38 -12.60
N PRO A 95 -7.07 -7.23 -11.89
CA PRO A 95 -7.38 -7.65 -10.53
C PRO A 95 -7.02 -6.56 -9.50
N VAL A 96 -7.69 -5.42 -9.55
CA VAL A 96 -7.38 -4.24 -8.74
C VAL A 96 -8.23 -4.13 -7.47
N ARG A 97 -7.63 -3.61 -6.39
CA ARG A 97 -8.30 -3.33 -5.11
C ARG A 97 -7.91 -1.95 -4.60
N GLY A 98 -8.91 -1.16 -4.22
CA GLY A 98 -8.68 0.10 -3.54
C GLY A 98 -8.44 -0.14 -2.05
N ILE A 99 -7.35 0.42 -1.52
CA ILE A 99 -6.96 0.34 -0.11
C ILE A 99 -7.00 1.76 0.47
N ASN A 100 -7.86 1.99 1.46
CA ASN A 100 -7.95 3.28 2.14
C ASN A 100 -7.05 3.27 3.38
N VAL A 101 -5.78 3.69 3.25
CA VAL A 101 -4.81 3.55 4.36
C VAL A 101 -4.94 4.64 5.46
N GLY A 102 -5.75 5.68 5.27
CA GLY A 102 -5.66 6.93 6.02
C GLY A 102 -6.77 7.12 7.02
N GLU A 103 -7.97 6.69 6.67
CA GLU A 103 -9.15 6.78 7.53
C GLU A 103 -9.75 5.43 7.88
N ALA A 104 -9.41 4.37 7.12
CA ALA A 104 -9.93 3.05 7.43
C ALA A 104 -9.37 2.53 8.77
N ALA A 105 -10.26 1.91 9.54
CA ALA A 105 -9.89 1.16 10.72
C ALA A 105 -8.87 0.07 10.33
N ALA A 106 -7.86 -0.10 11.17
CA ALA A 106 -6.97 -1.24 11.07
C ALA A 106 -7.78 -2.55 11.24
N THR A 107 -7.27 -3.62 10.64
CA THR A 107 -7.78 -4.99 10.84
C THR A 107 -7.63 -5.40 12.30
N ASP A 108 -6.58 -4.91 12.98
CA ASP A 108 -6.39 -4.99 14.43
C ASP A 108 -6.53 -3.57 15.04
N PRO A 109 -7.77 -3.10 15.28
CA PRO A 109 -8.02 -1.77 15.80
C PRO A 109 -7.70 -1.64 17.30
N ALA A 110 -7.40 -2.74 17.99
CA ALA A 110 -6.92 -2.72 19.37
C ALA A 110 -5.45 -2.30 19.42
N ARG A 111 -4.64 -2.71 18.43
CA ARG A 111 -3.21 -2.42 18.38
C ARG A 111 -2.84 -1.20 17.55
N TYR A 112 -3.56 -0.91 16.46
CA TYR A 112 -3.19 0.13 15.51
C TYR A 112 -4.26 1.24 15.40
N MET A 113 -3.80 2.48 15.15
CA MET A 113 -4.69 3.62 14.95
C MET A 113 -5.40 3.58 13.60
N ARG A 114 -4.68 3.24 12.52
CA ARG A 114 -5.18 3.23 11.13
C ARG A 114 -4.58 2.06 10.34
N GLN A 115 -5.19 1.74 9.20
CA GLN A 115 -4.66 0.72 8.29
C GLN A 115 -3.21 1.00 7.84
N ARG A 116 -2.80 2.25 7.61
CA ARG A 116 -1.39 2.61 7.35
C ARG A 116 -0.46 2.08 8.45
N ASP A 117 -0.84 2.29 9.71
CA ASP A 117 -0.01 1.93 10.86
C ASP A 117 0.17 0.41 10.93
N GLU A 118 -0.89 -0.35 10.64
CA GLU A 118 -0.86 -1.81 10.55
C GLU A 118 0.04 -2.30 9.40
N LEU A 119 -0.10 -1.74 8.20
CA LEU A 119 0.67 -2.17 7.02
C LEU A 119 2.17 -1.95 7.21
N TRP A 120 2.55 -0.81 7.79
CA TRP A 120 3.94 -0.50 8.12
C TRP A 120 4.51 -1.46 9.17
N PHE A 121 3.71 -1.87 10.17
CA PHE A 121 4.15 -2.88 11.13
C PHE A 121 4.24 -4.27 10.54
N LYS A 122 3.34 -4.65 9.62
CA LYS A 122 3.47 -5.92 8.86
C LYS A 122 4.77 -5.94 8.04
N ALA A 123 5.12 -4.82 7.40
CA ALA A 123 6.38 -4.69 6.69
C ALA A 123 7.60 -4.82 7.63
N ARG A 124 7.55 -4.21 8.82
CA ARG A 124 8.58 -4.38 9.86
C ARG A 124 8.71 -5.84 10.30
N ASP A 125 7.61 -6.47 10.66
CA ASP A 125 7.58 -7.86 11.14
C ASP A 125 8.08 -8.83 10.05
N TRP A 126 7.81 -8.52 8.78
CA TRP A 126 8.37 -9.23 7.62
C TRP A 126 9.89 -9.16 7.61
N PHE A 127 10.51 -8.00 7.83
CA PHE A 127 11.97 -7.89 7.94
C PHE A 127 12.53 -8.61 9.19
N VAL A 128 11.83 -8.52 10.33
CA VAL A 128 12.22 -9.17 11.58
C VAL A 128 12.24 -10.70 11.46
N SER A 129 11.41 -11.28 10.58
CA SER A 129 11.41 -12.73 10.33
C SER A 129 12.75 -13.29 9.85
N MET A 130 13.64 -12.44 9.32
CA MET A 130 14.94 -12.81 8.73
C MET A 130 14.87 -13.85 7.60
N ALA A 131 13.68 -14.19 7.09
CA ALA A 131 13.50 -15.14 6.00
C ALA A 131 13.11 -14.44 4.70
N VAL A 132 13.59 -13.21 4.49
CA VAL A 132 13.12 -12.32 3.41
C VAL A 132 14.23 -11.83 2.50
N ARG A 133 13.87 -11.56 1.24
CA ARG A 133 14.76 -11.10 0.17
C ARG A 133 14.32 -9.76 -0.38
N LEU A 134 15.25 -8.80 -0.39
CA LEU A 134 15.11 -7.52 -1.06
C LEU A 134 16.06 -7.45 -2.27
N PRO A 135 15.62 -6.91 -3.42
CA PRO A 135 16.52 -6.49 -4.48
C PRO A 135 17.38 -5.30 -4.02
N LYS A 136 18.46 -5.02 -4.74
CA LYS A 136 19.29 -3.85 -4.47
C LYS A 136 18.56 -2.58 -4.92
N ASP A 137 17.91 -1.91 -3.97
CA ASP A 137 17.22 -0.62 -4.16
C ASP A 137 17.55 0.30 -2.98
N ASP A 138 18.62 1.07 -3.11
CA ASP A 138 19.11 1.97 -2.06
C ASP A 138 18.08 3.07 -1.74
N GLY A 139 17.25 3.46 -2.71
CA GLY A 139 16.17 4.42 -2.53
C GLY A 139 15.07 3.86 -1.63
N LEU A 140 14.64 2.62 -1.86
CA LEU A 140 13.67 1.95 -0.99
C LEU A 140 14.22 1.79 0.44
N ILE A 141 15.49 1.37 0.58
CA ILE A 141 16.11 1.22 1.90
C ILE A 141 16.14 2.56 2.64
N ALA A 142 16.54 3.63 1.96
CA ALA A 142 16.56 4.97 2.54
C ALA A 142 15.17 5.41 3.01
N GLU A 143 14.11 5.10 2.25
CA GLU A 143 12.74 5.44 2.65
C GLU A 143 12.22 4.57 3.81
N LEU A 144 12.56 3.28 3.86
CA LEU A 144 12.09 2.37 4.92
C LEU A 144 12.63 2.73 6.31
N VAL A 145 13.82 3.32 6.41
CA VAL A 145 14.46 3.67 7.69
C VAL A 145 14.05 5.03 8.24
N GLN A 146 13.34 5.86 7.47
CA GLN A 146 13.05 7.25 7.83
C GLN A 146 11.86 7.48 8.76
N PRO A 147 10.69 6.83 8.56
CA PRO A 147 9.52 7.12 9.38
C PRO A 147 9.77 6.74 10.83
N LYS A 148 8.95 7.29 11.71
CA LYS A 148 8.95 6.93 13.12
C LYS A 148 7.57 6.48 13.55
N TYR A 149 7.46 5.87 14.72
CA TYR A 149 6.16 5.56 15.33
C TYR A 149 6.10 6.05 16.78
N ARG A 150 4.89 6.21 17.30
CA ARG A 150 4.65 6.52 18.71
C ARG A 150 3.48 5.70 19.25
N LEU A 151 3.40 5.63 20.58
CA LEU A 151 2.24 5.09 21.28
C LEU A 151 1.34 6.24 21.68
N GLU A 152 0.09 6.19 21.23
CA GLU A 152 -0.93 7.16 21.64
C GLU A 152 -1.36 6.88 23.08
N SER A 153 -2.01 7.85 23.73
CA SER A 153 -2.55 7.70 25.09
C SER A 153 -3.55 6.55 25.23
N SER A 154 -4.16 6.13 24.12
CA SER A 154 -5.01 4.94 24.04
C SER A 154 -4.24 3.61 24.02
N GLY A 155 -2.90 3.63 24.08
CA GLY A 155 -2.02 2.46 23.96
C GLY A 155 -1.82 1.97 22.51
N LYS A 156 -2.45 2.63 21.53
CA LYS A 156 -2.40 2.24 20.12
C LYS A 156 -1.14 2.77 19.44
N ILE A 157 -0.65 2.03 18.47
CA ILE A 157 0.50 2.45 17.67
C ILE A 157 0.04 3.37 16.54
N LYS A 158 0.78 4.48 16.37
CA LYS A 158 0.64 5.41 15.27
C LYS A 158 1.98 5.61 14.57
N VAL A 159 2.02 5.37 13.27
CA VAL A 159 3.15 5.67 12.40
C VAL A 159 3.04 7.11 11.91
N GLU A 160 4.19 7.76 11.81
CA GLU A 160 4.33 9.13 11.33
C GLU A 160 3.61 9.33 9.98
N SER A 161 2.82 10.39 9.88
CA SER A 161 2.13 10.75 8.65
C SER A 161 3.08 11.37 7.61
N LYS A 162 2.68 11.33 6.33
CA LYS A 162 3.41 11.98 5.23
C LYS A 162 3.68 13.47 5.54
N ASP A 163 2.73 14.16 6.16
CA ASP A 163 2.86 15.59 6.50
C ASP A 163 3.83 15.84 7.67
N GLU A 164 3.87 14.96 8.67
CA GLU A 164 4.84 15.04 9.77
C GLU A 164 6.27 14.78 9.27
N MET A 165 6.45 13.83 8.36
CA MET A 165 7.74 13.60 7.69
C MET A 165 8.19 14.83 6.88
N LYS A 166 7.27 15.45 6.11
CA LYS A 166 7.52 16.70 5.36
C LYS A 166 7.97 17.83 6.29
N LYS A 167 7.32 18.00 7.45
CA LYS A 167 7.72 18.99 8.47
C LYS A 167 9.12 18.77 9.03
N ARG A 168 9.61 17.53 9.04
CA ARG A 168 10.98 17.17 9.44
C ARG A 168 12.01 17.28 8.31
N GLY A 169 11.61 17.76 7.13
CA GLY A 169 12.50 17.90 5.98
C GLY A 169 12.70 16.61 5.16
N PHE A 170 11.88 15.58 5.40
CA PHE A 170 11.90 14.35 4.61
C PHE A 170 10.83 14.36 3.53
N ARG A 171 11.12 13.74 2.38
CA ARG A 171 10.14 13.57 1.31
C ARG A 171 9.17 12.44 1.66
N SER A 172 8.03 12.40 0.96
CA SER A 172 7.07 11.30 1.09
C SER A 172 7.74 9.97 0.69
N PRO A 173 7.61 8.91 1.51
CA PRO A 173 8.27 7.63 1.26
C PRO A 173 7.44 6.76 0.31
N ASN A 174 7.29 7.21 -0.94
CA ASN A 174 6.35 6.61 -1.90
C ASN A 174 6.72 5.15 -2.25
N LYS A 175 8.01 4.80 -2.35
CA LYS A 175 8.44 3.41 -2.59
C LYS A 175 8.11 2.53 -1.39
N ALA A 176 8.37 3.02 -0.19
CA ALA A 176 8.08 2.27 1.03
C ALA A 176 6.57 2.10 1.26
N ASP A 177 5.77 3.12 0.96
CA ASP A 177 4.31 3.03 1.01
C ASP A 177 3.77 2.02 -0.02
N ALA A 178 4.27 2.05 -1.27
CA ALA A 178 3.96 1.04 -2.28
C ALA A 178 4.32 -0.39 -1.83
N PHE A 179 5.47 -0.56 -1.17
CA PHE A 179 5.86 -1.83 -0.56
C PHE A 179 4.90 -2.26 0.56
N CYS A 180 4.52 -1.35 1.46
CA CYS A 180 3.58 -1.62 2.55
C CYS A 180 2.20 -2.04 2.03
N LEU A 181 1.72 -1.45 0.92
CA LEU A 181 0.47 -1.83 0.27
C LEU A 181 0.44 -3.30 -0.20
N THR A 182 1.59 -3.93 -0.44
CA THR A 182 1.64 -5.36 -0.80
C THR A 182 1.20 -6.27 0.35
N PHE A 183 1.13 -5.79 1.60
CA PHE A 183 0.66 -6.54 2.76
C PHE A 183 -0.85 -6.38 3.02
N ALA A 184 -1.53 -5.52 2.25
CA ALA A 184 -2.96 -5.32 2.38
C ALA A 184 -3.74 -6.54 1.88
N GLY A 185 -4.66 -7.04 2.71
CA GLY A 185 -5.44 -8.26 2.44
C GLY A 185 -4.72 -9.59 2.70
N GLY A 186 -3.49 -9.56 3.26
CA GLY A 186 -2.74 -10.75 3.63
C GLY A 186 -2.00 -11.43 2.47
N ASP A 187 -1.41 -12.60 2.75
CA ASP A 187 -0.77 -13.43 1.72
C ASP A 187 -1.80 -14.35 1.07
N TYR A 188 -2.07 -14.15 -0.22
CA TYR A 188 -2.96 -15.04 -0.98
C TYR A 188 -2.24 -16.36 -1.30
N ALA A 189 -2.96 -17.48 -1.24
CA ALA A 189 -2.47 -18.75 -1.73
C ALA A 189 -2.30 -18.69 -3.27
N GLY A 190 -1.21 -19.25 -3.81
CA GLY A 190 -0.82 -19.18 -5.23
C GLY A 190 -1.77 -19.88 -6.21
N SER A 191 -2.85 -20.50 -5.73
CA SER A 191 -3.85 -21.17 -6.57
C SER A 191 -5.04 -20.28 -6.96
N VAL A 192 -5.16 -19.06 -6.44
CA VAL A 192 -6.34 -18.22 -6.72
C VAL A 192 -6.07 -17.32 -7.92
N HIS A 193 -5.88 -17.92 -9.10
CA HIS A 193 -6.37 -17.27 -10.32
C HIS A 193 -7.90 -17.36 -10.27
N ARG A 194 -8.54 -16.53 -9.43
CA ARG A 194 -9.95 -16.22 -9.67
C ARG A 194 -9.93 -15.30 -10.87
N PRO A 195 -10.32 -15.76 -12.07
CA PRO A 195 -10.72 -14.79 -13.05
C PRO A 195 -11.81 -13.96 -12.38
N VAL A 196 -11.65 -12.64 -12.35
CA VAL A 196 -12.79 -11.76 -12.10
C VAL A 196 -13.63 -11.83 -13.38
N LEU A 197 -14.26 -12.98 -13.62
CA LEU A 197 -15.34 -13.07 -14.57
C LEU A 197 -16.53 -12.38 -13.90
N ALA A 198 -16.98 -11.34 -14.59
CA ALA A 198 -18.02 -10.43 -14.21
C ALA A 198 -19.27 -11.11 -13.62
N THR A 199 -19.76 -10.53 -12.53
CA THR A 199 -21.17 -10.18 -12.23
C THR A 199 -21.21 -9.76 -10.75
N VAL A 200 -20.51 -8.67 -10.43
CA VAL A 200 -21.06 -7.78 -9.40
C VAL A 200 -21.81 -6.76 -10.24
N ASP A 201 -23.13 -6.72 -10.12
CA ASP A 201 -24.00 -5.75 -10.78
C ASP A 201 -23.56 -4.34 -10.35
N TYR A 202 -22.53 -3.82 -11.01
CA TYR A 202 -22.04 -2.47 -10.84
C TYR A 202 -22.93 -1.59 -11.71
N ASP A 203 -23.99 -1.09 -11.10
CA ASP A 203 -24.77 0.00 -11.67
C ASP A 203 -24.14 1.33 -11.20
N PRO A 204 -23.45 2.06 -12.09
CA PRO A 204 -22.85 3.35 -11.75
C PRO A 204 -23.90 4.44 -11.41
N PHE A 205 -25.19 4.14 -11.57
CA PHE A 205 -26.31 5.01 -11.25
C PHE A 205 -27.12 4.54 -10.02
N ALA A 206 -26.77 3.40 -9.40
CA ALA A 206 -27.41 2.93 -8.18
C ALA A 206 -26.93 3.76 -6.97
N VAL A 207 -27.69 4.80 -6.65
CA VAL A 207 -27.48 5.60 -5.42
C VAL A 207 -28.08 4.83 -4.24
N GLY A 208 -27.24 4.38 -3.30
CA GLY A 208 -27.69 3.80 -2.02
C GLY A 208 -27.45 2.30 -1.80
N THR A 209 -26.42 1.70 -2.40
CA THR A 209 -25.95 0.37 -1.96
C THR A 209 -25.28 0.46 -0.57
N PRO A 210 -25.21 -0.65 0.19
CA PRO A 210 -24.66 -0.66 1.56
C PRO A 210 -23.20 -0.17 1.67
N ASP A 211 -22.48 -0.09 0.55
CA ASP A 211 -21.11 0.42 0.47
C ASP A 211 -21.01 1.94 0.75
N PHE A 212 -22.14 2.64 0.86
CA PHE A 212 -22.24 4.07 1.20
C PHE A 212 -23.19 4.36 2.37
N VAL A 213 -23.25 3.49 3.40
CA VAL A 213 -23.85 3.92 4.67
C VAL A 213 -22.90 4.91 5.35
N ARG A 214 -23.19 6.20 5.17
CA ARG A 214 -22.72 7.26 6.06
C ARG A 214 -23.23 6.96 7.47
N ASP A 215 -22.35 6.48 8.34
CA ASP A 215 -22.53 6.66 9.78
C ASP A 215 -22.21 8.12 10.12
N GLU A 216 -23.14 9.01 9.74
CA GLU A 216 -23.18 10.42 10.11
C GLU A 216 -23.63 10.59 11.57
N GLU A 217 -23.04 9.86 12.53
CA GLU A 217 -23.35 10.12 13.94
C GLU A 217 -22.24 9.60 14.88
N ARG A 218 -21.18 10.41 15.03
CA ARG A 218 -20.43 10.63 16.30
C ARG A 218 -19.29 11.63 16.09
N ARG A 219 -19.64 12.91 16.05
CA ARG A 219 -18.68 14.00 16.24
C ARG A 219 -18.32 14.10 17.72
N GLY A 220 -17.18 13.51 18.08
CA GLY A 220 -16.49 13.75 19.35
C GLY A 220 -15.28 14.65 19.11
N ASN A 221 -15.42 15.93 19.42
CA ASN A 221 -14.38 16.95 19.34
C ASN A 221 -13.16 16.54 20.19
N ARG A 222 -11.97 16.36 19.59
CA ARG A 222 -10.70 16.24 20.34
C ARG A 222 -9.59 17.00 19.63
N GLN A 223 -9.32 18.20 20.12
CA GLN A 223 -8.02 18.83 19.98
C GLN A 223 -7.02 17.99 20.79
N ALA A 224 -6.03 17.43 20.11
CA ALA A 224 -4.84 16.88 20.75
C ALA A 224 -3.65 17.77 20.39
N THR A 225 -3.20 18.54 21.36
CA THR A 225 -1.91 19.21 21.37
C THR A 225 -0.85 18.21 21.82
N SER A 226 0.12 17.83 20.99
CA SER A 226 1.43 17.38 21.49
C SER A 226 2.49 17.40 20.39
N GLY A 227 3.70 17.81 20.81
CA GLY A 227 4.84 18.14 19.96
C GLY A 227 5.52 16.94 19.30
N ILE A 228 6.47 17.29 18.43
CA ILE A 228 7.23 16.42 17.52
C ILE A 228 8.18 15.44 18.24
N ASP A 229 8.30 15.50 19.58
CA ASP A 229 9.37 14.85 20.35
C ASP A 229 9.11 13.39 20.77
N ASP A 230 7.89 12.84 20.62
CA ASP A 230 7.53 11.50 21.15
C ASP A 230 7.75 10.32 20.16
N TYR A 231 8.38 10.57 19.02
CA TYR A 231 8.54 9.57 17.95
C TYR A 231 9.79 8.69 18.13
N ARG A 232 9.59 7.36 18.11
CA ARG A 232 10.64 6.32 18.21
C ARG A 232 11.10 5.84 16.83
N PRO A 233 12.40 5.54 16.64
CA PRO A 233 12.89 4.85 15.43
C PRO A 233 12.40 3.39 15.36
N TRP A 234 12.48 2.81 14.15
CA TRP A 234 12.02 1.45 13.81
C TRP A 234 12.70 0.31 14.59
#